data_AF-A0A963VIE8-F1
#
_entry.id   AF-A0A963VIE8-F1
#
_cell.length_a   1.000
_cell.length_b   1.000
_cell.length_c   1.000
_cell.angle_alpha   90.00
_cell.angle_beta   90.00
_cell.angle_gamma   90.00
#
_symmetry.space_group_name_H-M   'P 1'
#
loop_
_entity.id
_entity.type
_entity.pdbx_description
1 polymer ?
#
loop_
_entity_poly.entity_id
_entity_poly.type
_entity_poly.pdbx_seq_one_letter_code
_entity_poly.pdbx_strand_id
1 'polypeptide(L)'
;PYEEFDHTIQMVRPAWATIREVRARRGDVARADAILAGNRKVTDRLRHLLDAMRPQGAVRIRKLEDGDDLDLNAAVMAAVDTRLRRQPDPRVMMRVLRKTRDTAVMVLLDLSESTNDTVAGGQTVLDLTRSATLLLSEA
;
A
#
# COMPACT_ATOMS: atom_id res chain seq x y z
N PRO A 1 19.61 -26.82 -13.58
CA PRO A 1 18.71 -26.84 -14.76
C PRO A 1 17.33 -27.30 -14.35
N TYR A 2 16.29 -26.63 -14.83
CA TYR A 2 14.88 -26.89 -14.52
C TYR A 2 14.16 -27.36 -15.78
N GLU A 3 13.02 -28.02 -15.59
CA GLU A 3 12.12 -28.39 -16.67
C GLU A 3 11.37 -27.16 -17.19
N GLU A 4 11.16 -27.07 -18.51
CA GLU A 4 10.42 -25.98 -19.15
C GLU A 4 9.42 -26.55 -20.14
N PHE A 5 8.19 -26.00 -20.17
CA PHE A 5 7.20 -26.39 -21.15
C PHE A 5 7.46 -25.70 -22.49
N ASP A 6 7.55 -26.48 -23.57
CA ASP A 6 7.70 -25.95 -24.92
C ASP A 6 6.34 -25.90 -25.63
N HIS A 7 5.87 -24.68 -25.88
CA HIS A 7 4.58 -24.42 -26.54
C HIS A 7 4.53 -24.90 -28.00
N THR A 8 5.66 -25.02 -28.70
CA THR A 8 5.69 -25.45 -30.11
C THR A 8 5.48 -26.96 -30.22
N ILE A 9 6.10 -27.75 -29.34
CA ILE A 9 6.00 -29.22 -29.34
C ILE A 9 4.99 -29.77 -28.34
N GLN A 10 4.37 -28.91 -27.54
CA GLN A 10 3.37 -29.26 -26.52
C GLN A 10 3.88 -30.28 -25.48
N MET A 11 5.17 -30.20 -25.14
CA MET A 11 5.84 -31.14 -24.22
C MET A 11 6.84 -30.44 -23.31
N VAL A 12 7.14 -31.07 -22.17
CA VAL A 12 8.17 -30.60 -21.23
C VAL A 12 9.57 -31.00 -21.72
N ARG A 13 10.49 -30.04 -21.74
CA ARG A 13 11.92 -30.29 -22.00
C ARG A 13 12.67 -30.47 -20.68
N PRO A 14 13.29 -31.64 -20.44
CA PRO A 14 14.07 -31.87 -19.23
C PRO A 14 15.38 -31.05 -19.27
N ALA A 15 15.77 -30.51 -18.11
CA ALA A 15 17.03 -29.77 -17.91
C ALA A 15 17.27 -28.60 -18.90
N TRP A 16 16.20 -27.92 -19.33
CA TRP A 16 16.23 -26.90 -20.36
C TRP A 16 16.40 -25.47 -19.83
N ALA A 17 15.74 -25.13 -18.73
CA ALA A 17 15.78 -23.79 -18.16
C ALA A 17 16.90 -23.64 -17.11
N THR A 18 17.47 -22.43 -17.00
CA THR A 18 18.41 -22.09 -15.93
C THR A 18 18.04 -20.73 -15.36
N ILE A 19 17.89 -20.66 -14.05
CA ILE A 19 17.64 -19.40 -13.35
C ILE A 19 18.96 -18.66 -13.24
N ARG A 20 18.97 -17.40 -13.68
CA ARG A 20 20.11 -16.51 -13.53
C ARG A 20 19.64 -15.26 -12.80
N GLU A 21 20.21 -15.02 -11.63
CA GLU A 21 20.05 -13.74 -10.97
C GLU A 21 20.87 -12.69 -11.72
N VAL A 22 20.20 -11.66 -12.21
CA VAL A 22 20.83 -10.57 -12.96
C VAL A 22 20.37 -9.26 -12.36
N ARG A 23 21.33 -8.36 -12.10
CA ARG A 23 21.01 -7.01 -11.64
C ARG A 23 20.42 -6.21 -12.79
N ALA A 24 19.22 -5.67 -12.59
CA ALA A 24 18.57 -4.82 -13.57
C ALA A 24 19.44 -3.58 -13.89
N ARG A 25 19.51 -3.23 -15.18
CA ARG A 25 20.14 -1.98 -15.62
C ARG A 25 19.20 -0.81 -15.32
N ARG A 26 19.76 0.38 -15.14
CA ARG A 26 18.95 1.60 -15.00
C ARG A 26 18.17 1.85 -16.29
N GLY A 27 16.89 2.19 -16.14
CA GLY A 27 16.02 2.56 -17.26
C GLY A 27 16.19 4.02 -17.68
N ASP A 28 15.47 4.40 -18.72
CA ASP A 28 15.40 5.78 -19.22
C ASP A 28 14.37 6.59 -18.41
N VAL A 29 14.85 7.67 -17.78
CA VAL A 29 14.04 8.57 -16.96
C VAL A 29 13.05 9.36 -17.81
N ALA A 30 13.44 9.80 -19.01
CA ALA A 30 12.55 10.60 -19.86
C ALA A 30 11.32 9.80 -20.29
N ARG A 31 11.50 8.50 -20.57
CA ARG A 31 10.37 7.59 -20.86
C ARG A 31 9.46 7.40 -19.65
N ALA A 32 10.04 7.29 -18.45
CA ALA A 32 9.25 7.18 -17.22
C ALA A 32 8.40 8.45 -16.99
N ASP A 33 9.02 9.63 -17.09
CA ASP A 33 8.33 10.92 -16.93
C ASP A 33 7.19 11.10 -17.94
N ALA A 34 7.40 10.70 -19.20
CA ALA A 34 6.36 10.75 -20.23
C ALA A 34 5.16 9.86 -19.90
N ILE A 35 5.39 8.65 -19.37
CA ILE A 35 4.32 7.73 -18.94
C ILE A 35 3.55 8.35 -17.76
N LEU A 36 4.24 8.90 -16.77
CA LEU A 36 3.62 9.53 -15.60
C LEU A 36 2.79 10.76 -16.00
N ALA A 37 3.36 11.63 -16.86
CA ALA A 37 2.68 12.81 -17.37
C ALA A 37 1.39 12.45 -18.13
N GLY A 38 1.43 11.42 -18.98
CA GLY A 38 0.25 10.93 -19.71
C GLY A 38 -0.84 10.35 -18.83
N ASN A 39 -0.50 9.87 -17.63
CA ASN A 39 -1.40 9.18 -16.70
C ASN A 39 -1.69 9.96 -15.42
N ARG A 40 -1.36 11.26 -15.36
CA ARG A 40 -1.46 12.10 -14.15
C ARG A 40 -2.79 11.97 -13.39
N LYS A 41 -3.92 11.96 -14.11
CA LYS A 41 -5.26 11.79 -13.50
C LYS A 41 -5.40 10.45 -12.77
N VAL A 42 -4.83 9.38 -13.33
CA VAL A 42 -4.83 8.04 -12.74
C VAL A 42 -3.91 8.00 -11.53
N THR A 43 -2.71 8.55 -11.64
CA THR A 43 -1.76 8.65 -10.52
C THR A 43 -2.36 9.39 -9.33
N ASP A 44 -2.97 10.56 -9.58
CA ASP A 44 -3.57 11.37 -8.51
C ASP A 44 -4.73 10.65 -7.83
N ARG A 45 -5.56 9.94 -8.59
CA ARG A 45 -6.63 9.10 -8.04
C ARG A 45 -6.07 7.95 -7.21
N LEU A 46 -5.02 7.29 -7.68
CA LEU A 46 -4.40 6.16 -6.99
C LEU A 46 -3.77 6.61 -5.67
N ARG A 47 -3.08 7.75 -5.66
CA ARG A 47 -2.56 8.40 -4.44
C ARG A 47 -3.66 8.68 -3.42
N HIS A 48 -4.77 9.29 -3.85
CA HIS A 48 -5.91 9.54 -2.95
C HIS A 48 -6.48 8.25 -2.35
N LEU A 49 -6.56 7.17 -3.13
CA LEU A 49 -7.02 5.87 -2.64
C LEU A 49 -6.05 5.25 -1.63
N LEU A 50 -4.74 5.30 -1.90
CA LEU A 50 -3.71 4.81 -0.98
C LEU A 50 -3.71 5.62 0.32
N ASP A 51 -3.81 6.95 0.25
CA ASP A 51 -3.88 7.82 1.41
C ASP A 51 -5.14 7.57 2.25
N ALA A 52 -6.28 7.30 1.62
CA ALA A 52 -7.50 6.93 2.33
C ALA A 52 -7.40 5.55 3.03
N MET A 53 -6.57 4.64 2.51
CA MET A 53 -6.30 3.33 3.13
C MET A 53 -5.27 3.39 4.25
N ARG A 54 -4.43 4.44 4.32
CA ARG A 54 -3.59 4.67 5.49
C ARG A 54 -4.50 4.88 6.70
N PRO A 55 -4.32 4.14 7.81
CA PRO A 55 -5.14 4.34 8.99
C PRO A 55 -5.06 5.81 9.39
N GLN A 56 -6.22 6.43 9.55
CA GLN A 56 -6.33 7.85 9.88
C GLN A 56 -5.76 8.10 11.28
N GLY A 57 -4.47 8.39 11.33
CA GLY A 57 -3.78 9.01 12.45
C GLY A 57 -4.13 8.43 13.83
N ALA A 58 -4.03 9.31 14.82
CA ALA A 58 -4.04 8.90 16.21
C ALA A 58 -5.45 8.58 16.70
N VAL A 59 -5.66 7.34 17.16
CA VAL A 59 -6.92 6.90 17.77
C VAL A 59 -6.94 7.36 19.22
N ARG A 60 -7.96 8.14 19.60
CA ARG A 60 -8.19 8.52 21.00
C ARG A 60 -8.96 7.42 21.71
N ILE A 61 -8.33 6.81 22.70
CA ILE A 61 -8.96 5.89 23.65
C ILE A 61 -9.32 6.71 24.88
N ARG A 62 -10.60 6.76 25.22
CA ARG A 62 -11.16 7.56 26.34
C ARG A 62 -11.61 6.64 27.46
N LYS A 63 -12.01 7.22 28.60
CA LYS A 63 -12.45 6.48 29.79
C LYS A 63 -11.38 5.52 30.31
N LEU A 64 -10.16 6.02 30.45
CA LEU A 64 -9.07 5.30 31.08
C LEU A 64 -8.86 5.82 32.50
N GLU A 65 -8.52 4.93 33.44
CA GLU A 65 -8.08 5.35 34.78
C GLU A 65 -6.68 5.96 34.72
N ASP A 66 -5.83 5.43 33.84
CA ASP A 66 -4.48 5.90 33.58
C ASP A 66 -4.28 6.13 32.07
N GLY A 67 -3.72 7.28 31.72
CA GLY A 67 -3.61 7.76 30.36
C GLY A 67 -2.62 8.90 30.24
N ASP A 68 -2.34 9.30 29.00
CA ASP A 68 -1.29 10.26 28.71
C ASP A 68 -1.83 11.71 28.72
N ASP A 69 -3.16 11.87 28.73
CA ASP A 69 -3.86 13.16 28.71
C ASP A 69 -5.20 13.09 29.47
N LEU A 70 -5.74 14.23 29.89
CA LEU A 70 -6.99 14.33 30.64
C LEU A 70 -8.20 14.46 29.70
N ASP A 71 -9.19 13.59 29.87
CA ASP A 71 -10.49 13.75 29.22
C ASP A 71 -11.34 14.79 29.98
N LEU A 72 -11.30 16.04 29.51
CA LEU A 72 -12.03 17.15 30.13
C LEU A 72 -13.53 16.86 30.34
N ASN A 73 -14.19 16.16 29.42
CA ASN A 73 -15.60 15.85 29.57
C ASN A 73 -15.84 14.87 30.72
N ALA A 74 -15.02 13.81 30.79
CA ALA A 74 -15.09 12.84 31.88
C ALA A 74 -14.72 13.48 33.23
N ALA A 75 -13.70 14.34 33.25
CA ALA A 75 -13.28 15.07 34.44
C ALA A 75 -14.36 16.03 34.96
N VAL A 76 -15.04 16.76 34.06
CA VAL A 76 -16.17 17.62 34.42
C VAL A 76 -17.30 16.81 35.03
N MET A 77 -17.65 15.66 34.44
CA MET A 77 -18.70 14.78 34.98
C MET A 77 -18.32 14.23 36.37
N ALA A 78 -17.10 13.74 36.53
CA ALA A 78 -16.60 13.27 37.83
C ALA A 78 -16.60 14.39 38.89
N ALA A 79 -16.26 15.62 38.51
CA ALA A 79 -16.33 16.78 39.40
C ALA A 79 -17.77 17.16 39.79
N VAL A 80 -18.74 16.98 38.88
CA VAL A 80 -20.17 17.15 39.18
C VAL A 80 -20.64 16.09 40.17
N ASP A 81 -20.32 14.81 39.94
CA ASP A 81 -20.72 13.71 40.82
C ASP A 81 -20.12 13.86 42.23
N THR A 82 -18.86 14.29 42.31
CA THR A 82 -18.18 14.59 43.58
C THR A 82 -18.92 15.68 44.36
N ARG A 83 -19.33 16.77 43.68
CA ARG A 83 -20.11 17.85 44.32
C ARG A 83 -21.49 17.38 44.78
N LEU A 84 -22.09 16.43 44.07
CA LEU A 84 -23.37 15.81 44.43
C LEU A 84 -23.23 14.71 45.51
N ARG A 85 -22.03 14.48 46.06
CA ARG A 85 -21.73 13.37 46.99
C ARG A 85 -22.07 11.99 46.43
N ARG A 86 -21.97 11.82 45.11
CA ARG A 86 -22.08 10.55 44.40
C ARG A 86 -20.69 9.99 44.14
N GLN A 87 -20.57 8.68 43.98
CA GLN A 87 -19.30 8.05 43.62
C GLN A 87 -18.95 8.41 42.17
N PRO A 88 -17.86 9.17 41.93
CA PRO A 88 -17.46 9.55 40.57
C PRO A 88 -16.81 8.37 39.85
N ASP A 89 -16.91 8.34 38.51
CA ASP A 89 -16.14 7.42 37.68
C ASP A 89 -14.65 7.85 37.68
N PRO A 90 -13.71 7.00 38.14
CA PRO A 90 -12.28 7.34 38.16
C PRO A 90 -11.66 7.41 36.76
N ARG A 91 -12.37 6.99 35.71
CA ARG A 91 -11.89 6.90 34.33
C ARG A 91 -11.91 8.24 33.60
N VAL A 92 -11.15 9.21 34.09
CA VAL A 92 -11.10 10.58 33.56
C VAL A 92 -9.93 10.83 32.60
N MET A 93 -9.10 9.83 32.34
CA MET A 93 -7.94 9.93 31.46
C MET A 93 -8.25 9.43 30.04
N MET A 94 -7.39 9.81 29.10
CA MET A 94 -7.39 9.34 27.73
C MET A 94 -5.96 9.13 27.20
N ARG A 95 -5.84 8.32 26.16
CA ARG A 95 -4.58 8.02 25.48
C ARG A 95 -4.73 8.22 23.99
N VAL A 96 -3.70 8.76 23.34
CA VAL A 96 -3.64 9.00 21.90
C VAL A 96 -2.75 7.94 21.27
N LEU A 97 -3.35 6.88 20.73
CA LEU A 97 -2.62 5.80 20.08
C LEU A 97 -2.37 6.15 18.60
N ARG A 98 -1.13 6.51 18.26
CA ARG A 98 -0.72 6.66 16.85
C ARG A 98 -0.58 5.28 16.22
N LYS A 99 -1.56 4.86 15.41
CA LYS A 99 -1.42 3.67 14.57
C LYS A 99 -0.68 4.06 13.29
N THR A 100 0.64 3.98 13.30
CA THR A 100 1.43 3.96 12.07
C THR A 100 1.41 2.53 11.53
N ARG A 101 0.86 2.33 10.33
CA ARG A 101 0.99 1.04 9.66
C ARG A 101 2.14 1.17 8.66
N ASP A 102 3.27 0.55 8.97
CA ASP A 102 4.38 0.43 8.04
C ASP A 102 3.96 -0.50 6.90
N THR A 103 3.94 0.01 5.67
CA THR A 103 3.51 -0.75 4.49
C THR A 103 4.73 -1.02 3.63
N ALA A 104 5.06 -2.29 3.42
CA ALA A 104 6.04 -2.71 2.41
C ALA A 104 5.28 -3.25 1.20
N VAL A 105 5.70 -2.83 0.00
CA VAL A 105 5.13 -3.29 -1.27
C VAL A 105 6.21 -4.03 -2.05
N MET A 106 5.90 -5.25 -2.50
CA MET A 106 6.73 -6.02 -3.43
C MET A 106 5.94 -6.21 -4.72
N VAL A 107 6.53 -5.79 -5.85
CA VAL A 107 5.94 -5.95 -7.18
C VAL A 107 6.74 -7.02 -7.94
N LEU A 108 6.03 -8.02 -8.44
CA LEU A 108 6.57 -9.07 -9.31
C LEU A 108 6.03 -8.83 -10.71
N LEU A 109 6.92 -8.66 -11.69
CA LEU A 109 6.57 -8.44 -13.08
C LEU A 109 6.91 -9.68 -13.88
N ASP A 110 5.90 -10.21 -14.58
CA ASP A 110 6.13 -11.20 -15.61
C ASP A 110 6.70 -10.54 -16.86
N LEU A 111 7.75 -11.13 -17.42
CA LEU A 111 8.43 -10.72 -18.65
C LEU A 111 8.45 -11.87 -19.67
N SER A 112 7.52 -12.82 -19.53
CA SER A 112 7.31 -13.93 -20.44
C SER A 112 6.89 -13.46 -21.83
N GLU A 113 7.00 -14.34 -22.82
CA GLU A 113 6.71 -14.02 -24.23
C GLU A 113 5.30 -13.44 -24.42
N SER A 114 4.29 -14.04 -23.77
CA SER A 114 2.88 -13.66 -23.92
C SER A 114 2.59 -12.23 -23.47
N THR A 115 3.50 -11.62 -22.70
CA THR A 115 3.38 -10.21 -22.34
C THR A 115 3.61 -9.25 -23.52
N ASN A 116 4.13 -9.74 -24.65
CA ASN A 116 4.26 -8.96 -25.88
C ASN A 116 2.94 -8.87 -26.68
N ASP A 117 1.92 -9.65 -26.33
CA ASP A 117 0.62 -9.57 -26.99
C ASP A 117 -0.03 -8.20 -26.79
N THR A 118 -0.67 -7.69 -27.83
CA THR A 118 -1.35 -6.40 -27.80
C THR A 118 -2.71 -6.52 -27.15
N VAL A 119 -3.00 -5.64 -26.20
CA VAL A 119 -4.34 -5.46 -25.63
C VAL A 119 -5.16 -4.45 -26.46
N ALA A 120 -6.46 -4.37 -26.17
CA ALA A 120 -7.33 -3.35 -26.74
C ALA A 120 -6.74 -1.94 -26.52
N GLY A 121 -6.45 -1.23 -27.61
CA GLY A 121 -5.76 0.07 -27.58
C GLY A 121 -4.32 0.04 -28.12
N GLY A 122 -3.82 -1.11 -28.58
CA GLY A 122 -2.58 -1.22 -29.34
C GLY A 122 -1.29 -1.20 -28.50
N GLN A 123 -1.41 -1.15 -27.18
CA GLN A 123 -0.29 -1.34 -26.26
C GLN A 123 -0.10 -2.83 -25.96
N THR A 124 1.12 -3.26 -25.67
CA THR A 124 1.37 -4.63 -25.20
C THR A 124 0.98 -4.78 -23.73
N VAL A 125 0.72 -6.03 -23.29
CA VAL A 125 0.54 -6.33 -21.86
C VAL A 125 1.74 -5.84 -21.05
N LEU A 126 2.96 -6.00 -21.58
CA LEU A 126 4.20 -5.54 -20.96
C LEU A 126 4.27 -4.01 -20.79
N ASP A 127 3.83 -3.25 -21.80
CA ASP A 127 3.79 -1.79 -21.70
C ASP A 127 2.79 -1.32 -20.64
N LEU A 128 1.65 -2.02 -20.54
CA LEU A 128 0.63 -1.74 -19.55
C LEU A 128 1.11 -2.05 -18.14
N THR A 129 1.73 -3.22 -17.91
CA THR A 129 2.24 -3.62 -16.58
C THR A 129 3.39 -2.71 -16.13
N ARG A 130 4.27 -2.31 -17.05
CA ARG A 130 5.33 -1.32 -16.79
C ARG A 130 4.73 0.02 -16.36
N SER A 131 3.72 0.50 -17.10
CA SER A 131 3.04 1.76 -16.79
C SER A 131 2.37 1.69 -15.43
N ALA A 132 1.57 0.65 -15.16
CA ALA A 132 0.88 0.47 -13.88
C ALA A 132 1.85 0.43 -12.69
N THR A 133 3.00 -0.24 -12.84
CA THR A 133 4.02 -0.32 -11.79
C THR A 133 4.65 1.04 -11.50
N LEU A 134 4.89 1.82 -12.55
CA LEU A 134 5.42 3.17 -12.40
C LEU A 134 4.42 4.08 -11.67
N LEU A 135 3.13 4.00 -12.03
CA LEU A 135 2.08 4.77 -11.35
C LEU A 135 1.93 4.38 -9.88
N LEU A 136 2.06 3.09 -9.56
CA LEU A 136 2.05 2.59 -8.19
C LEU A 136 3.25 3.10 -7.39
N SER A 137 4.42 3.27 -8.01
CA SER A 137 5.63 3.75 -7.34
C SER A 137 5.61 5.24 -6.99
N GLU A 138 4.79 6.04 -7.68
CA GLU A 138 4.64 7.49 -7.43
C GLU A 138 3.48 7.84 -6.48
N ALA A 139 2.63 6.87 -6.17
CA ALA A 139 1.45 7.04 -5.33
C ALA A 139 1.75 6.76 -3.86
#